data_AF-A0A1G5V1G3-F1
#
_entry.id   AF-A0A1G5V1G3-F1
#
_cell.length_a   1.000
_cell.length_b   1.000
_cell.length_c   1.000
_cell.angle_alpha   90.00
_cell.angle_beta   90.00
_cell.angle_gamma   90.00
#
_symmetry.space_group_name_H-M   'P 1'
#
loop_
_entity.id
_entity.type
_entity.pdbx_description
1 polymer ?
#
loop_
_entity_poly.entity_id
_entity_poly.type
_entity_poly.pdbx_seq_one_letter_code
_entity_poly.pdbx_strand_id
1 'polypeptide(L)'
;MKNGNVDDFIYSLYDDSACVRYKGYVYRFSRLRHNPMRGTYTVSVEKYHYTKEPFADFLGMVYSYESDDPEDCLNHLTEDILWDGKSFFDLEKALTWFDWEE
;
A
#
# COMPACT_ATOMS: atom_id res chain seq x y z
N MET A 1 -11.06 8.31 0.18
CA MET A 1 -10.37 7.82 1.38
C MET A 1 -11.04 8.41 2.63
N LYS A 2 -11.02 7.70 3.76
CA LYS A 2 -11.42 8.23 5.07
C LYS A 2 -10.17 8.54 5.89
N ASN A 3 -10.25 9.57 6.75
CA ASN A 3 -9.17 10.08 7.61
C ASN A 3 -7.96 10.70 6.87
N GLY A 4 -8.16 11.14 5.63
CA GLY A 4 -7.15 11.83 4.83
C GLY A 4 -7.63 11.95 3.39
N ASN A 5 -6.80 12.55 2.54
CA ASN A 5 -7.03 12.60 1.11
C ASN A 5 -6.12 11.60 0.37
N VAL A 6 -6.46 11.31 -0.88
CA VAL A 6 -5.78 10.28 -1.69
C VAL A 6 -4.39 10.73 -2.12
N ASP A 7 -4.24 12.00 -2.50
CA ASP A 7 -2.98 12.55 -2.98
C ASP A 7 -1.91 12.52 -1.88
N ASP A 8 -2.26 12.92 -0.65
CA ASP A 8 -1.38 12.87 0.52
C ASP A 8 -0.97 11.43 0.85
N PHE A 9 -1.90 10.48 0.73
CA PHE A 9 -1.59 9.07 0.95
C PHE A 9 -0.57 8.57 -0.08
N ILE A 10 -0.81 8.81 -1.37
CA ILE A 10 0.12 8.39 -2.44
C ILE A 10 1.47 9.10 -2.27
N TYR A 11 1.46 10.39 -1.97
CA TYR A 11 2.67 11.18 -1.74
C TYR A 11 3.47 10.67 -0.55
N SER A 12 2.80 10.22 0.53
CA SER A 12 3.50 9.63 1.68
C SER A 12 4.30 8.38 1.31
N LEU A 13 3.89 7.62 0.29
CA LEU A 13 4.56 6.40 -0.14
C LEU A 13 5.92 6.63 -0.79
N TYR A 14 6.29 7.87 -1.13
CA TYR A 14 7.66 8.17 -1.55
C TYR A 14 8.66 7.95 -0.42
N ASP A 15 8.30 8.33 0.80
CA ASP A 15 9.23 8.36 1.93
C ASP A 15 8.87 7.35 3.04
N ASP A 16 7.58 7.06 3.21
CA ASP A 16 7.05 6.28 4.33
C ASP A 16 6.05 5.18 3.90
N SER A 17 5.82 4.22 4.78
CA SER A 17 4.84 3.16 4.60
C SER A 17 3.50 3.61 5.17
N ALA A 18 2.40 3.20 4.55
CA ALA A 18 1.07 3.60 4.99
C ALA A 18 0.12 2.40 5.09
N CYS A 19 -0.82 2.47 6.02
CA CYS A 19 -1.79 1.40 6.25
C CYS A 19 -3.21 1.85 5.93
N VAL A 20 -3.98 0.99 5.26
CA VAL A 20 -5.43 1.18 5.09
C VAL A 20 -6.20 -0.01 5.58
N ARG A 21 -7.41 0.24 6.09
CA ARG A 21 -8.37 -0.81 6.45
C ARG A 21 -9.41 -0.98 5.36
N TYR A 22 -9.69 -2.25 5.03
CA TYR A 22 -10.75 -2.63 4.12
C TYR A 22 -11.29 -4.03 4.45
N LYS A 23 -12.63 -4.18 4.52
CA LYS A 23 -13.33 -5.45 4.82
C LYS A 23 -12.76 -6.25 6.02
N GLY A 24 -12.34 -5.57 7.09
CA GLY A 24 -11.81 -6.24 8.29
C GLY A 24 -10.34 -6.67 8.20
N TYR A 25 -9.65 -6.34 7.11
CA TYR A 25 -8.21 -6.55 6.95
C TYR A 25 -7.45 -5.23 7.00
N VAL A 26 -6.17 -5.32 7.28
CA VAL A 26 -5.20 -4.24 7.09
C VAL A 26 -4.38 -4.54 5.84
N TYR A 27 -4.18 -3.51 5.03
CA TYR A 27 -3.27 -3.51 3.89
C TYR A 27 -2.18 -2.49 4.16
N ARG A 28 -0.95 -2.97 4.28
CA ARG A 28 0.24 -2.13 4.50
C ARG A 28 0.96 -1.95 3.18
N PHE A 29 0.96 -0.71 2.71
CA PHE A 29 1.70 -0.28 1.54
C PHE A 29 3.12 0.05 1.98
N SER A 30 4.11 -0.54 1.33
CA SER A 30 5.49 -0.15 1.55
C SER A 30 5.75 1.23 0.96
N ARG A 31 6.66 1.97 1.59
CA ARG A 31 7.36 3.04 0.89
C ARG A 31 8.02 2.55 -0.40
N LEU A 32 8.32 3.47 -1.29
CA LEU A 32 9.14 3.25 -2.45
C LEU A 32 10.55 2.83 -2.01
N ARG A 33 11.00 1.65 -2.43
CA ARG A 33 12.32 1.11 -2.07
C ARG A 33 13.25 1.12 -3.27
N HIS A 34 14.35 1.85 -3.17
CA HIS A 34 15.37 1.87 -4.22
C HIS A 34 16.41 0.76 -4.03
N ASN A 35 16.67 0.00 -5.09
CA ASN A 35 17.74 -0.99 -5.20
C ASN A 35 18.89 -0.42 -6.06
N PRO A 36 19.97 0.10 -5.46
CA PRO A 36 21.03 0.76 -6.19
C PRO A 36 21.87 -0.19 -7.06
N MET A 37 21.89 -1.49 -6.77
CA MET A 37 22.64 -2.47 -7.58
C MET A 37 21.95 -2.77 -8.90
N ARG A 38 20.63 -2.69 -8.93
CA ARG A 38 19.80 -2.97 -10.10
C ARG A 38 19.33 -1.70 -10.81
N GLY A 39 19.41 -0.54 -10.13
CA GLY A 39 18.85 0.71 -10.63
C GLY A 39 17.32 0.67 -10.70
N THR A 40 16.69 -0.08 -9.79
CA THR A 40 15.23 -0.28 -9.77
C THR A 40 14.60 0.22 -8.48
N TYR A 41 13.31 0.50 -8.55
CA TYR A 41 12.44 0.83 -7.45
C TYR A 41 11.42 -0.28 -7.25
N THR A 42 10.98 -0.50 -6.02
CA THR A 42 10.01 -1.54 -5.69
C THR A 42 8.96 -1.00 -4.73
N VAL A 43 7.72 -1.38 -4.97
CA VAL A 43 6.57 -1.19 -4.07
C VAL A 43 5.92 -2.54 -3.79
N SER A 44 5.29 -2.68 -2.63
CA SER A 44 4.60 -3.91 -2.24
C SER A 44 3.44 -3.61 -1.31
N VAL A 45 2.46 -4.51 -1.29
CA VAL A 45 1.35 -4.47 -0.34
C VAL A 45 1.31 -5.78 0.45
N GLU A 46 1.33 -5.65 1.77
CA GLU A 46 1.19 -6.73 2.72
C GLU A 46 -0.23 -6.73 3.29
N LYS A 47 -0.80 -7.92 3.51
CA LYS A 47 -2.15 -8.09 4.08
C LYS A 47 -2.07 -8.74 5.44
N TYR A 48 -2.87 -8.25 6.38
CA TYR A 48 -2.97 -8.75 7.75
C TYR A 48 -4.43 -8.85 8.19
N HIS A 49 -4.73 -9.73 9.14
CA HIS A 49 -5.96 -9.60 9.91
C HIS A 49 -5.92 -8.34 10.79
N TYR A 50 -7.06 -7.67 10.96
CA TYR A 50 -7.15 -6.55 11.88
C TYR A 50 -7.26 -7.05 13.33
N THR A 51 -6.15 -6.96 14.06
CA THR A 51 -6.00 -7.35 15.46
C THR A 51 -5.77 -6.15 16.36
N LYS A 52 -5.79 -6.35 17.68
CA LYS A 52 -5.40 -5.31 18.66
C LYS A 52 -3.89 -5.02 18.62
N GLU A 53 -3.09 -6.06 18.39
CA GLU A 53 -1.64 -5.95 18.24
C GLU A 53 -1.30 -5.72 16.77
N PRO A 54 -0.52 -4.67 16.43
CA PRO A 54 -0.08 -4.44 15.07
C PRO A 54 0.73 -5.59 14.49
N PHE A 55 0.51 -5.87 13.21
CA PHE A 55 1.28 -6.83 12.40
C PHE A 55 1.34 -8.29 12.93
N ALA A 56 0.56 -8.63 13.96
CA ALA A 56 0.63 -9.92 14.64
C ALA A 56 0.15 -11.11 13.78
N ASP A 57 -0.74 -10.86 12.83
CA ASP A 57 -1.36 -11.90 12.00
C ASP A 57 -1.22 -11.58 10.50
N PHE A 58 -0.04 -11.89 9.98
CA PHE A 58 0.33 -11.71 8.58
C PHE A 58 -0.29 -12.78 7.68
N LEU A 59 -0.99 -12.35 6.63
CA LEU A 59 -1.62 -13.23 5.65
C LEU A 59 -0.78 -13.41 4.40
N GLY A 60 0.06 -12.46 4.04
CA GLY A 60 0.90 -12.54 2.85
C GLY A 60 1.18 -11.19 2.19
N MET A 61 2.19 -11.18 1.33
CA MET A 61 2.41 -10.11 0.36
C MET A 61 1.45 -10.34 -0.80
N VAL A 62 0.48 -9.45 -0.95
CA VAL A 62 -0.59 -9.57 -1.95
C VAL A 62 -0.27 -8.83 -3.25
N TYR A 63 0.75 -7.98 -3.23
CA TYR A 63 1.22 -7.26 -4.40
C TYR A 63 2.70 -6.91 -4.27
N SER A 64 3.42 -6.94 -5.40
CA SER A 64 4.77 -6.43 -5.53
C SER A 64 5.00 -6.04 -6.98
N TYR A 65 5.59 -4.87 -7.19
CA TYR A 65 5.97 -4.41 -8.51
C TYR A 65 7.32 -3.72 -8.46
N GLU A 66 8.10 -3.90 -9.51
CA GLU A 66 9.45 -3.35 -9.64
C GLU A 66 9.62 -2.75 -11.03
N SER A 67 10.19 -1.55 -11.07
CA SER A 67 10.47 -0.80 -12.31
C SER A 67 11.75 0.02 -12.14
N ASP A 68 12.35 0.46 -13.24
CA ASP A 68 13.45 1.44 -13.21
C ASP A 68 12.94 2.88 -13.06
N ASP A 69 11.62 3.09 -13.11
CA ASP A 69 10.96 4.37 -12.90
C ASP A 69 10.17 4.39 -11.56
N PRO A 70 10.46 5.36 -10.65
CA PRO A 70 9.74 5.49 -9.39
C PRO A 70 8.26 5.86 -9.55
N GLU A 71 7.91 6.70 -10.54
CA GLU A 71 6.53 7.09 -10.82
C GLU A 71 5.73 5.91 -11.35
N ASP A 72 6.32 5.12 -12.25
CA ASP A 72 5.72 3.89 -12.77
C ASP A 72 5.34 2.92 -11.65
N CYS A 73 6.19 2.78 -10.62
CA CYS A 73 5.88 1.96 -9.46
C CYS A 73 4.62 2.41 -8.72
N LEU A 74 4.48 3.71 -8.48
CA LEU A 74 3.33 4.26 -7.74
C LEU A 74 2.05 4.29 -8.58
N ASN A 75 2.17 4.51 -9.89
CA ASN A 75 1.05 4.40 -10.83
C ASN A 75 0.50 2.97 -10.83
N HIS A 76 1.36 1.97 -11.03
CA HIS A 76 0.94 0.57 -10.97
C HIS A 76 0.35 0.18 -9.61
N LEU A 77 0.92 0.66 -8.50
CA LEU A 77 0.38 0.40 -7.16
C LEU A 77 -1.07 0.87 -6.95
N THR A 78 -1.49 1.91 -7.67
CA THR A 78 -2.82 2.52 -7.52
C THR A 78 -3.79 2.11 -8.63
N GLU A 79 -3.29 1.89 -9.84
CA GLU A 79 -4.10 1.53 -11.00
C GLU A 79 -4.31 0.01 -11.12
N ASP A 80 -3.36 -0.81 -10.66
CA ASP A 80 -3.50 -2.26 -10.75
C ASP A 80 -4.64 -2.80 -9.89
N ILE A 81 -5.14 -3.96 -10.32
CA ILE A 81 -6.25 -4.66 -9.68
C ILE A 81 -5.72 -5.49 -8.50
N LEU A 82 -5.82 -4.96 -7.28
CA LEU A 82 -5.29 -5.60 -6.06
C LEU A 82 -6.35 -6.24 -5.16
N TRP A 83 -7.61 -5.77 -5.18
CA TRP A 83 -8.62 -6.12 -4.17
C TRP A 83 -9.85 -6.83 -4.75
N ASP A 84 -9.92 -8.16 -4.64
CA ASP A 84 -11.08 -8.95 -5.11
C ASP A 84 -11.53 -8.53 -6.53
N GLY A 85 -10.58 -8.16 -7.42
CA GLY A 85 -10.90 -7.66 -8.75
C GLY A 85 -11.13 -6.15 -8.88
N LYS A 86 -10.71 -5.33 -7.91
CA LYS A 86 -10.81 -3.86 -7.94
C LYS A 86 -9.45 -3.18 -7.82
N SER A 87 -9.33 -1.96 -8.36
CA SER A 87 -8.16 -1.09 -8.19
C SER A 87 -8.24 -0.25 -6.90
N PHE A 88 -7.20 0.54 -6.62
CA PHE A 88 -7.18 1.42 -5.46
C PHE A 88 -8.24 2.50 -5.61
N PHE A 89 -8.30 3.12 -6.79
CA PHE A 89 -9.24 4.19 -7.10
C PHE A 89 -10.70 3.71 -7.07
N ASP A 90 -10.97 2.46 -7.47
CA ASP A 90 -12.31 1.86 -7.32
C ASP A 90 -12.75 1.77 -5.85
N LEU A 91 -11.78 1.63 -4.95
CA LEU A 91 -12.02 1.43 -3.52
C LEU A 91 -11.75 2.66 -2.67
N GLU A 92 -11.22 3.75 -3.23
CA GLU A 92 -10.69 4.89 -2.48
C GLU A 92 -11.68 5.35 -1.40
N LYS A 93 -12.98 5.40 -1.69
CA LYS A 93 -14.03 5.94 -0.80
C LYS A 93 -14.36 4.99 0.35
N ALA A 94 -14.06 3.71 0.18
CA ALA A 94 -14.25 2.67 1.20
C ALA A 94 -13.01 2.49 2.09
N LEU A 95 -11.82 2.87 1.62
CA LEU A 95 -10.56 2.75 2.36
C LEU A 95 -10.52 3.72 3.55
N THR A 96 -10.10 3.22 4.70
CA THR A 96 -9.78 4.04 5.87
C THR A 96 -8.27 4.07 6.05
N TRP A 97 -7.64 5.22 5.80
CA TRP A 97 -6.25 5.44 6.17
C TRP A 97 -6.18 5.58 7.69
N PHE A 98 -5.19 4.94 8.28
CA PHE A 98 -4.93 5.01 9.70
C PHE A 98 -3.45 4.76 9.94
N ASP A 99 -3.00 5.28 11.07
CA ASP A 99 -1.71 4.93 11.59
C ASP A 99 -1.79 3.58 12.31
N TRP A 100 -0.92 2.67 11.92
CA TRP A 100 -0.75 1.37 12.57
C TRP A 100 0.65 1.30 13.18
N GLU A 101 1.03 2.38 13.88
CA GLU A 101 2.23 2.44 14.70
C GLU A 101 2.23 1.35 15.80
N GLU A 102 3.43 0.83 16.08
CA GLU A 102 3.77 -0.10 17.16
C GLU A 102 3.41 0.42 18.55
#